data_AF-A0A9C9DC29-F1
#
_entry.id   AF-A0A9C9DC29-F1
#
_cell.length_a   1.000
_cell.length_b   1.000
_cell.length_c   1.000
_cell.angle_alpha   90.00
_cell.angle_beta   90.00
_cell.angle_gamma   90.00
#
_symmetry.space_group_name_H-M   'P 1'
#
loop_
_entity.id
_entity.type
_entity.pdbx_description
1 polymer ?
#
loop_
_entity_poly.entity_id
_entity_poly.type
_entity_poly.pdbx_seq_one_letter_code
_entity_poly.pdbx_strand_id
1 'polypeptide(L)'
;MDSPAAHTALSPRVYVTANLLVTLGSLYLMSRYGLREAYFFLPVLALGISYGLLYFIRQCRDSRSRFSIDRSARVETLLRRALARYLVWLVVLALGYQLYLLTPPYSNAAYRETHLLFEAFLHGYLWLGLPYFAITLIFKASRTEDFYDPAIRFIHVFKQIILRSLRGDSRASVFRVLRKPYNRKVFLNLVMRAYFVPVMVEQIMPTASATLTLFYQTINDHQFMALIMLFSAGLWLFDVLNASAAYCLESRWLENRSRSIDLTFGGWAVCLSCYAPLNNLTSSVFAFAPFIATNQPDDMLINNLNFFYALKIAELLFLVTHIYVDTSLGPSVANITLKKLQTRGPYALIRHPGTTTKLLFWLLQSVFYKKFWTAKYLLGYLGWSTIYVLRALTEERHLKKFAEYRQYMKEVKHRFFPGLF
;
A
#
# COMPACT_ATOMS: atom_id res chain seq x y z
N MET A 1 2.96 -30.39 -17.55
CA MET A 1 1.89 -29.46 -17.14
C MET A 1 2.54 -28.10 -16.91
N ASP A 2 2.53 -27.29 -17.96
CA ASP A 2 3.22 -26.01 -18.00
C ASP A 2 2.75 -25.10 -16.87
N SER A 3 3.71 -24.59 -16.09
CA SER A 3 3.50 -23.56 -15.08
C SER A 3 2.68 -22.42 -15.71
N PRO A 4 1.43 -22.18 -15.31
CA PRO A 4 0.60 -21.16 -15.93
C PRO A 4 1.29 -19.82 -15.68
N ALA A 5 1.83 -19.25 -16.76
CA ALA A 5 2.45 -17.93 -16.89
C ALA A 5 2.48 -17.16 -15.57
N ALA A 6 3.59 -17.29 -14.84
CA ALA A 6 3.87 -16.53 -13.64
C ALA A 6 3.44 -15.09 -13.89
N HIS A 7 2.50 -14.59 -13.10
CA HIS A 7 1.94 -13.25 -13.21
C HIS A 7 3.06 -12.23 -13.09
N THR A 8 3.72 -11.90 -14.20
CA THR A 8 4.93 -11.10 -14.13
C THR A 8 4.53 -9.71 -13.66
N ALA A 9 4.96 -9.33 -12.46
CA ALA A 9 5.00 -7.92 -12.11
C ALA A 9 5.83 -7.19 -13.17
N LEU A 10 5.61 -5.88 -13.34
CA LEU A 10 6.57 -5.09 -14.11
C LEU A 10 7.92 -5.17 -13.40
N SER A 11 9.01 -4.89 -14.12
CA SER A 11 10.32 -4.89 -13.48
C SER A 11 10.37 -3.80 -12.41
N PRO A 12 11.11 -4.02 -11.30
CA PRO A 12 11.31 -3.00 -10.28
C PRO A 12 11.73 -1.64 -10.83
N ARG A 13 12.62 -1.64 -11.83
CA ARG A 13 13.09 -0.42 -12.52
C ARG A 13 11.93 0.39 -13.09
N VAL A 14 10.95 -0.26 -13.72
CA VAL A 14 9.79 0.43 -14.30
C VAL A 14 8.93 1.08 -13.21
N TYR A 15 8.70 0.39 -12.09
CA TYR A 15 7.93 0.98 -10.98
C TYR A 15 8.63 2.19 -10.37
N VAL A 16 9.93 2.08 -10.12
CA VAL A 16 10.76 3.12 -9.54
C VAL A 16 10.83 4.34 -10.46
N THR A 17 11.11 4.14 -11.75
CA THR A 17 11.19 5.25 -12.71
C THR A 17 9.87 5.97 -12.87
N ALA A 18 8.75 5.25 -13.01
CA ALA A 18 7.43 5.88 -13.13
C ALA A 18 7.07 6.67 -11.85
N ASN A 19 7.33 6.11 -10.67
CA ASN A 19 7.11 6.83 -9.42
C ASN A 19 8.00 8.07 -9.29
N LEU A 20 9.25 8.00 -9.75
CA LEU A 20 10.21 9.10 -9.65
C LEU A 20 9.75 10.27 -10.51
N LEU A 21 9.37 9.99 -11.76
CA LEU A 21 8.85 11.00 -12.68
C LEU A 21 7.58 11.66 -12.14
N VAL A 22 6.64 10.87 -11.59
CA VAL A 22 5.42 11.41 -10.99
C VAL A 22 5.72 12.24 -9.75
N THR A 23 6.61 11.78 -8.87
CA THR A 23 6.98 12.50 -7.64
C THR A 23 7.65 13.84 -7.98
N LEU A 24 8.66 13.83 -8.84
CA LEU A 24 9.37 15.05 -9.26
C LEU A 24 8.45 16.02 -10.02
N GLY A 25 7.64 15.50 -10.95
CA GLY A 25 6.67 16.31 -11.68
C GLY A 25 5.62 16.93 -10.75
N SER A 26 5.17 16.18 -9.74
CA SER A 26 4.22 16.67 -8.75
C SER A 26 4.83 17.76 -7.88
N LEU A 27 6.05 17.56 -7.37
CA LEU A 27 6.77 18.58 -6.60
C LEU A 27 7.01 19.85 -7.41
N TYR A 28 7.36 19.72 -8.70
CA TYR A 28 7.50 20.86 -9.60
C TYR A 28 6.19 21.63 -9.80
N LEU A 29 5.07 20.93 -10.01
CA LEU A 29 3.77 21.58 -10.14
C LEU A 29 3.35 22.24 -8.83
N MET A 30 3.55 21.57 -7.69
CA MET A 30 3.24 22.12 -6.37
C MET A 30 4.12 23.33 -6.03
N SER A 31 5.39 23.34 -6.44
CA SER A 31 6.26 24.49 -6.23
C SER A 31 5.90 25.69 -7.11
N ARG A 32 5.29 25.44 -8.28
CA ARG A 32 4.86 26.50 -9.20
C ARG A 32 3.47 27.07 -8.87
N TYR A 33 2.52 26.23 -8.49
CA TYR A 33 1.11 26.59 -8.32
C TYR A 33 0.63 26.58 -6.85
N GLY A 34 1.54 26.24 -5.92
CA GLY A 34 1.25 26.07 -4.50
C GLY A 34 0.69 24.68 -4.18
N LEU A 35 0.94 24.22 -2.95
CA LEU A 35 0.34 23.00 -2.41
C LEU A 35 -1.12 23.30 -2.02
N ARG A 36 -2.08 22.67 -2.69
CA ARG A 36 -3.51 22.84 -2.42
C ARG A 36 -4.12 21.56 -1.84
N GLU A 37 -4.77 21.69 -0.69
CA GLU A 37 -5.50 20.59 -0.03
C GLU A 37 -6.55 19.94 -0.95
N ALA A 38 -7.21 20.70 -1.83
CA ALA A 38 -8.23 20.13 -2.72
C ALA A 38 -7.68 19.09 -3.72
N TYR A 39 -6.37 19.06 -3.97
CA TYR A 39 -5.76 18.29 -5.07
C TYR A 39 -4.54 17.46 -4.64
N PHE A 40 -4.32 17.27 -3.34
CA PHE A 40 -3.14 16.56 -2.84
C PHE A 40 -3.02 15.11 -3.33
N PHE A 41 -4.14 14.50 -3.74
CA PHE A 41 -4.22 13.13 -4.22
C PHE A 41 -3.98 12.99 -5.74
N LEU A 42 -3.83 14.09 -6.49
CA LEU A 42 -3.52 14.04 -7.92
C LEU A 42 -2.24 13.24 -8.24
N PRO A 43 -1.14 13.33 -7.46
CA PRO A 43 0.04 12.49 -7.67
C PRO A 43 -0.26 10.99 -7.56
N VAL A 44 -1.15 10.60 -6.65
CA VAL A 44 -1.57 9.19 -6.47
C VAL A 44 -2.35 8.71 -7.70
N LEU A 45 -3.26 9.54 -8.22
CA LEU A 45 -4.00 9.24 -9.46
C LEU A 45 -3.06 9.19 -10.67
N ALA A 46 -2.14 10.15 -10.80
CA ALA A 46 -1.15 10.19 -11.87
C ALA A 46 -0.30 8.91 -11.86
N LEU A 47 0.19 8.48 -10.69
CA LEU A 47 0.94 7.24 -10.55
C LEU A 47 0.11 6.00 -10.94
N GLY A 48 -1.16 5.96 -10.52
CA GLY A 48 -2.10 4.91 -10.91
C GLY A 48 -2.33 4.86 -12.42
N ILE A 49 -2.50 6.02 -13.07
CA ILE A 49 -2.66 6.13 -14.52
C ILE A 49 -1.39 5.67 -15.23
N SER A 50 -0.20 6.11 -14.79
CA SER A 50 1.09 5.68 -15.34
C SER A 50 1.26 4.16 -15.30
N TYR A 51 0.99 3.53 -14.13
CA TYR A 51 1.03 2.08 -14.02
C TYR A 51 -0.02 1.39 -14.90
N GLY A 52 -1.24 1.92 -14.96
CA GLY A 52 -2.32 1.39 -15.80
C GLY A 52 -1.97 1.42 -17.29
N LEU A 53 -1.38 2.51 -17.77
CA LEU A 53 -0.90 2.66 -19.13
C LEU A 53 0.24 1.68 -19.44
N LEU A 54 1.23 1.55 -18.56
CA LEU A 54 2.33 0.59 -18.74
C LEU A 54 1.84 -0.86 -18.83
N TYR A 55 0.87 -1.25 -17.99
CA TYR A 55 0.24 -2.56 -18.05
C TYR A 55 -0.60 -2.76 -19.32
N PHE A 56 -1.28 -1.71 -19.79
CA PHE A 56 -2.03 -1.77 -21.03
C PHE A 56 -1.11 -1.89 -22.26
N ILE A 57 -0.02 -1.12 -22.32
CA ILE A 57 1.00 -1.24 -23.36
C ILE A 57 1.58 -2.66 -23.38
N ARG A 58 1.88 -3.23 -22.21
CA ARG A 58 2.34 -4.62 -22.10
C ARG A 58 1.30 -5.60 -22.66
N GLN A 59 0.03 -5.45 -22.29
CA GLN A 59 -1.05 -6.29 -22.83
C GLN A 59 -1.14 -6.20 -24.35
N CYS A 60 -0.99 -5.02 -24.94
CA CYS A 60 -1.05 -4.86 -26.39
C CYS A 60 0.16 -5.50 -27.12
N ARG A 61 1.29 -5.66 -26.42
CA ARG A 61 2.52 -6.25 -26.99
C ARG A 61 2.64 -7.75 -26.74
N ASP A 62 2.09 -8.26 -25.64
CA ASP A 62 2.20 -9.66 -25.22
C ASP A 62 0.87 -10.41 -25.39
N SER A 63 0.84 -11.34 -26.35
CA SER A 63 -0.32 -12.18 -26.64
C SER A 63 -0.68 -13.15 -25.50
N ARG A 64 0.19 -13.34 -24.51
CA ARG A 64 -0.03 -14.19 -23.33
C ARG A 64 -0.66 -13.44 -22.15
N SER A 65 -1.02 -12.16 -22.33
CA SER A 65 -1.75 -11.40 -21.32
C SER A 65 -3.07 -12.10 -20.92
N ARG A 66 -3.37 -12.12 -19.62
CA ARG A 66 -4.66 -12.62 -19.08
C ARG A 66 -5.86 -11.73 -19.45
N PHE A 67 -5.58 -10.53 -19.94
CA PHE A 67 -6.55 -9.54 -20.40
C PHE A 67 -6.49 -9.42 -21.91
N SER A 68 -7.67 -9.29 -22.53
CA SER A 68 -7.83 -9.06 -23.96
C SER A 68 -8.72 -7.84 -24.22
N ILE A 69 -8.74 -7.39 -25.48
CA ILE A 69 -9.70 -6.39 -25.95
C ILE A 69 -10.91 -7.14 -26.50
N ASP A 70 -12.08 -6.98 -25.88
CA ASP A 70 -13.32 -7.60 -26.34
C ASP A 70 -13.94 -6.76 -27.48
N ARG A 71 -13.76 -7.23 -28.71
CA ARG A 71 -14.34 -6.62 -29.92
C ARG A 71 -15.76 -7.10 -30.22
N SER A 72 -16.27 -8.07 -29.46
CA SER A 72 -17.55 -8.75 -29.72
C SER A 72 -18.69 -8.29 -28.81
N ALA A 73 -18.38 -7.46 -27.81
CA ALA A 73 -19.35 -7.01 -26.81
C ALA A 73 -20.45 -6.14 -27.45
N ARG A 74 -21.70 -6.61 -27.39
CA ARG A 74 -22.86 -5.77 -27.70
C ARG A 74 -22.95 -4.60 -26.71
N VAL A 75 -23.15 -3.39 -27.23
CA VAL A 75 -23.18 -2.13 -26.44
C VAL A 75 -24.18 -2.22 -25.29
N GLU A 76 -25.37 -2.77 -25.53
CA GLU A 76 -26.40 -2.91 -24.50
C GLU A 76 -25.95 -3.81 -23.33
N THR A 77 -25.42 -5.00 -23.64
CA THR A 77 -24.92 -5.94 -22.62
C THR A 77 -23.76 -5.32 -21.84
N LEU A 78 -22.88 -4.58 -22.51
CA LEU A 78 -21.78 -3.86 -21.90
C LEU A 78 -22.30 -2.82 -20.90
N LEU A 79 -23.23 -1.95 -21.34
CA LEU A 79 -23.79 -0.88 -20.51
C LEU A 79 -24.54 -1.45 -19.29
N ARG A 80 -25.35 -2.50 -19.46
CA ARG A 80 -26.02 -3.18 -18.33
C ARG A 80 -25.02 -3.70 -17.30
N ARG A 81 -23.93 -4.34 -17.77
CA ARG A 81 -22.87 -4.88 -16.90
C ARG A 81 -22.05 -3.77 -16.22
N ALA A 82 -21.82 -2.67 -16.90
CA ALA A 82 -21.11 -1.51 -16.37
C ALA A 82 -21.96 -0.80 -15.32
N LEU A 83 -23.24 -0.54 -15.62
CA LEU A 83 -24.20 0.10 -14.72
C LEU A 83 -24.37 -0.67 -13.41
N ALA A 84 -24.52 -2.00 -13.48
CA ALA A 84 -24.62 -2.83 -12.28
C ALA A 84 -23.38 -2.70 -11.36
N ARG A 85 -22.18 -2.64 -11.93
CA ARG A 85 -20.93 -2.45 -11.15
C ARG A 85 -20.85 -1.04 -10.60
N TYR A 86 -21.19 -0.05 -11.43
CA TYR A 86 -21.21 1.35 -11.07
C TYR A 86 -22.08 1.62 -9.83
N LEU A 87 -23.33 1.14 -9.84
CA LEU A 87 -24.27 1.35 -8.74
C LEU A 87 -23.82 0.65 -7.44
N VAL A 88 -23.33 -0.58 -7.53
CA VAL A 88 -22.84 -1.30 -6.34
C VAL A 88 -21.66 -0.58 -5.71
N TRP A 89 -20.69 -0.18 -6.51
CA TRP A 89 -19.53 0.55 -6.00
C TRP A 89 -19.88 1.95 -5.52
N LEU A 90 -20.87 2.63 -6.13
CA LEU A 90 -21.38 3.91 -5.62
C LEU A 90 -21.87 3.76 -4.16
N VAL A 91 -22.67 2.74 -3.90
CA VAL A 91 -23.19 2.44 -2.55
C VAL A 91 -22.04 2.07 -1.61
N VAL A 92 -21.11 1.20 -2.03
CA VAL A 92 -19.98 0.79 -1.19
C VAL A 92 -19.08 1.98 -0.83
N LEU A 93 -18.79 2.85 -1.78
CA LEU A 93 -17.96 4.04 -1.56
C LEU A 93 -18.68 5.07 -0.67
N ALA A 94 -19.97 5.31 -0.89
CA ALA A 94 -20.77 6.20 -0.06
C ALA A 94 -20.85 5.68 1.40
N LEU A 95 -21.10 4.38 1.60
CA LEU A 95 -21.08 3.76 2.92
C LEU A 95 -19.69 3.83 3.56
N GLY A 96 -18.63 3.65 2.78
CA GLY A 96 -17.26 3.82 3.25
C GLY A 96 -16.98 5.25 3.72
N TYR A 97 -17.47 6.26 3.00
CA TYR A 97 -17.34 7.65 3.42
C TYR A 97 -18.09 7.93 4.72
N GLN A 98 -19.34 7.46 4.82
CA GLN A 98 -20.13 7.56 6.06
C GLN A 98 -19.46 6.86 7.24
N LEU A 99 -18.80 5.72 7.01
CA LEU A 99 -18.04 5.03 8.06
C LEU A 99 -16.97 5.95 8.67
N TYR A 100 -16.21 6.68 7.86
CA TYR A 100 -15.17 7.58 8.39
C TYR A 100 -15.76 8.76 9.16
N LEU A 101 -16.84 9.35 8.66
CA LEU A 101 -17.52 10.47 9.33
C LEU A 101 -18.12 10.07 10.69
N LEU A 102 -18.56 8.82 10.84
CA LEU A 102 -19.25 8.34 12.04
C LEU A 102 -18.33 7.61 13.04
N THR A 103 -17.11 7.24 12.64
CA THR A 103 -16.21 6.45 13.48
C THR A 103 -15.23 7.37 14.22
N PRO A 104 -15.27 7.47 15.56
CA PRO A 104 -14.56 8.52 16.32
C PRO A 104 -13.04 8.64 16.07
N PRO A 105 -12.27 7.55 15.88
CA PRO A 105 -10.87 7.65 15.48
C PRO A 105 -10.63 8.42 14.18
N TYR A 106 -11.58 8.39 13.24
CA TYR A 106 -11.45 8.98 11.90
C TYR A 106 -12.26 10.27 11.73
N SER A 107 -13.26 10.52 12.57
CA SER A 107 -14.14 11.70 12.43
C SER A 107 -13.51 13.02 12.90
N ASN A 108 -12.26 12.99 13.39
CA ASN A 108 -11.56 14.17 13.91
C ASN A 108 -10.72 14.86 12.83
N ALA A 109 -10.20 16.04 13.16
CA ALA A 109 -9.43 16.87 12.23
C ALA A 109 -8.11 16.23 11.75
N ALA A 110 -7.57 15.22 12.45
CA ALA A 110 -6.35 14.54 12.06
C ALA A 110 -6.54 13.57 10.88
N TYR A 111 -7.77 13.37 10.41
CA TYR A 111 -8.10 12.55 9.24
C TYR A 111 -8.83 13.35 8.14
N ARG A 112 -8.56 14.65 8.07
CA ARG A 112 -9.23 15.57 7.15
C ARG A 112 -8.91 15.23 5.70
N GLU A 113 -7.69 14.82 5.41
CA GLU A 113 -7.22 14.48 4.08
C GLU A 113 -7.98 13.26 3.53
N THR A 114 -8.27 12.28 4.39
CA THR A 114 -9.11 11.14 4.05
C THR A 114 -10.52 11.58 3.68
N HIS A 115 -11.14 12.47 4.46
CA HIS A 115 -12.48 12.98 4.15
C HIS A 115 -12.50 13.73 2.80
N LEU A 116 -11.54 14.61 2.57
CA LEU A 116 -11.40 15.36 1.32
C LEU A 116 -11.18 14.41 0.12
N LEU A 117 -10.36 13.37 0.29
CA LEU A 117 -10.16 12.36 -0.76
C LEU A 117 -11.47 11.65 -1.10
N PHE A 118 -12.22 11.18 -0.10
CA PHE A 118 -13.48 10.46 -0.35
C PHE A 118 -14.54 11.36 -0.97
N GLU A 119 -14.64 12.60 -0.51
CA GLU A 119 -15.53 13.59 -1.09
C GLU A 119 -15.18 13.84 -2.56
N ALA A 120 -13.94 14.20 -2.86
CA ALA A 120 -13.50 14.46 -4.23
C ALA A 120 -13.63 13.22 -5.13
N PHE A 121 -13.27 12.03 -4.62
CA PHE A 121 -13.38 10.78 -5.35
C PHE A 121 -14.84 10.42 -5.64
N LEU A 122 -15.75 10.58 -4.68
CA LEU A 122 -17.17 10.28 -4.87
C LEU A 122 -17.80 11.22 -5.92
N HIS A 123 -17.49 12.51 -5.86
CA HIS A 123 -17.92 13.48 -6.88
C HIS A 123 -17.39 13.12 -8.27
N GLY A 124 -16.10 12.80 -8.39
CA GLY A 124 -15.52 12.34 -9.66
C GLY A 124 -16.13 11.02 -10.14
N TYR A 125 -16.42 10.11 -9.22
CA TYR A 125 -16.98 8.80 -9.51
C TYR A 125 -18.40 8.87 -10.08
N LEU A 126 -19.22 9.84 -9.67
CA LEU A 126 -20.58 10.04 -10.22
C LEU A 126 -20.56 10.21 -11.75
N TRP A 127 -19.55 10.92 -12.27
CA TRP A 127 -19.42 11.21 -13.70
C TRP A 127 -18.54 10.19 -14.44
N LEU A 128 -17.42 9.81 -13.83
CA LEU A 128 -16.39 8.99 -14.47
C LEU A 128 -16.53 7.49 -14.20
N GLY A 129 -17.31 7.09 -13.19
CA GLY A 129 -17.43 5.70 -12.76
C GLY A 129 -18.07 4.80 -13.82
N LEU A 130 -19.18 5.22 -14.43
CA LEU A 130 -19.84 4.45 -15.49
C LEU A 130 -18.97 4.34 -16.76
N PRO A 131 -18.40 5.44 -17.30
CA PRO A 131 -17.42 5.37 -18.38
C PRO A 131 -16.24 4.45 -18.06
N TYR A 132 -15.69 4.54 -16.84
CA TYR A 132 -14.59 3.69 -16.39
C TYR A 132 -14.93 2.20 -16.50
N PHE A 133 -16.11 1.76 -16.02
CA PHE A 133 -16.50 0.35 -16.12
C PHE A 133 -16.73 -0.09 -17.56
N ALA A 134 -17.34 0.76 -18.41
CA ALA A 134 -17.56 0.45 -19.82
C ALA A 134 -16.22 0.25 -20.55
N ILE A 135 -15.30 1.21 -20.42
CA ILE A 135 -13.96 1.15 -21.01
C ILE A 135 -13.18 -0.06 -20.46
N THR A 136 -13.25 -0.31 -19.15
CA THR A 136 -12.57 -1.46 -18.52
C THR A 136 -13.08 -2.79 -19.05
N LEU A 137 -14.39 -2.95 -19.25
CA LEU A 137 -14.98 -4.19 -19.75
C LEU A 137 -14.64 -4.46 -21.22
N ILE A 138 -14.33 -3.42 -22.01
CA ILE A 138 -13.84 -3.56 -23.39
C ILE A 138 -12.34 -3.86 -23.41
N PHE A 139 -11.52 -2.96 -22.86
CA PHE A 139 -10.07 -2.97 -23.08
C PHE A 139 -9.31 -3.87 -22.10
N LYS A 140 -9.92 -4.20 -20.95
CA LYS A 140 -9.38 -5.10 -19.92
C LYS A 140 -10.36 -6.26 -19.69
N ALA A 141 -10.86 -6.85 -20.77
CA ALA A 141 -11.79 -7.96 -20.73
C ALA A 141 -11.11 -9.22 -20.18
N SER A 142 -11.78 -9.91 -19.25
CA SER A 142 -11.32 -11.20 -18.71
C SER A 142 -12.46 -11.91 -17.99
N ARG A 143 -12.85 -13.09 -18.46
CA ARG A 143 -13.93 -13.90 -17.86
C ARG A 143 -13.65 -14.23 -16.40
N THR A 144 -12.39 -14.54 -16.10
CA THR A 144 -11.96 -14.88 -14.74
C THR A 144 -12.11 -13.67 -13.80
N GLU A 145 -11.73 -12.47 -14.25
CA GLU A 145 -11.88 -11.24 -13.44
C GLU A 145 -13.33 -10.76 -13.32
N ASP A 146 -14.19 -11.10 -14.28
CA ASP A 146 -15.63 -10.85 -14.17
C ASP A 146 -16.28 -11.73 -13.11
N PHE A 147 -15.89 -13.00 -13.03
CA PHE A 147 -16.36 -13.91 -12.00
C PHE A 147 -15.90 -13.48 -10.61
N TYR A 148 -14.66 -13.01 -10.48
CA TYR A 148 -14.08 -12.61 -9.20
C TYR A 148 -14.33 -11.13 -8.84
N ASP A 149 -15.17 -10.43 -9.60
CA ASP A 149 -15.47 -9.02 -9.37
C ASP A 149 -16.23 -8.80 -8.03
N PRO A 150 -15.72 -7.95 -7.11
CA PRO A 150 -16.37 -7.68 -5.84
C PRO A 150 -17.83 -7.23 -5.98
N ALA A 151 -18.15 -6.39 -6.96
CA ALA A 151 -19.50 -5.86 -7.15
C ALA A 151 -20.52 -6.98 -7.44
N ILE A 152 -20.14 -7.94 -8.29
CA ILE A 152 -20.98 -9.10 -8.60
C ILE A 152 -21.18 -9.98 -7.37
N ARG A 153 -20.19 -10.02 -6.48
CA ARG A 153 -20.29 -10.79 -5.23
C ARG A 153 -21.16 -10.13 -4.19
N PHE A 154 -21.15 -8.81 -4.08
CA PHE A 154 -22.15 -8.11 -3.29
C PHE A 154 -23.55 -8.45 -3.76
N ILE A 155 -23.84 -8.34 -5.07
CA ILE A 155 -25.15 -8.68 -5.63
C ILE A 155 -25.57 -10.11 -5.26
N HIS A 156 -24.67 -11.09 -5.44
CA HIS A 156 -24.98 -12.48 -5.11
C HIS A 156 -25.20 -12.72 -3.61
N VAL A 157 -24.37 -12.12 -2.74
CA VAL A 157 -24.50 -12.26 -1.29
C VAL A 157 -25.79 -11.64 -0.79
N PHE A 158 -26.08 -10.39 -1.18
CA PHE A 158 -27.31 -9.69 -0.76
C PHE A 158 -28.56 -10.37 -1.31
N LYS A 159 -28.56 -10.81 -2.58
CA LYS A 159 -29.68 -11.59 -3.14
C LYS A 159 -29.96 -12.86 -2.33
N GLN A 160 -28.93 -13.59 -1.93
CA GLN A 160 -29.11 -14.81 -1.12
C GLN A 160 -29.62 -14.50 0.29
N ILE A 161 -29.12 -13.43 0.92
CA ILE A 161 -29.59 -13.01 2.25
C ILE A 161 -31.07 -12.62 2.18
N ILE A 162 -31.46 -11.77 1.22
CA ILE A 162 -32.85 -11.32 1.05
C ILE A 162 -33.77 -12.50 0.77
N LEU A 163 -33.43 -13.36 -0.20
CA LEU A 163 -34.28 -14.50 -0.55
C LEU A 163 -34.47 -15.49 0.59
N ARG A 164 -33.43 -15.75 1.40
CA ARG A 164 -33.53 -16.63 2.57
C ARG A 164 -34.33 -15.97 3.69
N SER A 165 -34.13 -14.68 3.92
CA SER A 165 -34.91 -13.93 4.91
C SER A 165 -36.40 -13.91 4.57
N LEU A 166 -36.75 -13.69 3.30
CA LEU A 166 -38.13 -13.71 2.83
C LEU A 166 -38.79 -15.09 2.89
N ARG A 167 -38.00 -16.17 2.84
CA ARG A 167 -38.49 -17.54 3.03
C ARG A 167 -38.72 -17.92 4.50
N GLY A 168 -38.34 -17.06 5.44
CA GLY A 168 -38.42 -17.36 6.87
C GLY A 168 -37.32 -18.31 7.37
N ASP A 169 -36.20 -18.44 6.64
CA ASP A 169 -35.07 -19.26 7.07
C ASP A 169 -34.48 -18.79 8.42
N SER A 170 -33.91 -19.73 9.19
CA SER A 170 -33.20 -19.38 10.42
C SER A 170 -32.01 -18.44 10.18
N ARG A 171 -31.66 -17.60 11.17
CA ARG A 171 -30.51 -16.67 11.10
C ARG A 171 -29.21 -17.36 10.67
N ALA A 172 -28.96 -18.58 11.13
CA ALA A 172 -27.79 -19.36 10.76
C ALA A 172 -27.77 -19.74 9.27
N SER A 173 -28.94 -20.03 8.66
CA SER A 173 -29.07 -20.27 7.22
C SER A 173 -28.86 -18.98 6.43
N VAL A 174 -29.48 -17.88 6.84
CA VAL A 174 -29.37 -16.56 6.17
C VAL A 174 -27.91 -16.13 6.04
N PHE A 175 -27.14 -16.17 7.14
CA PHE A 175 -25.74 -15.74 7.14
C PHE A 175 -24.74 -16.82 6.72
N ARG A 176 -25.19 -18.04 6.37
CA ARG A 176 -24.31 -19.12 5.88
C ARG A 176 -23.50 -18.70 4.65
N VAL A 177 -24.05 -17.82 3.81
CA VAL A 177 -23.36 -17.31 2.61
C VAL A 177 -22.07 -16.56 2.95
N LEU A 178 -22.02 -15.86 4.09
CA LEU A 178 -20.84 -15.11 4.54
C LEU A 178 -19.71 -16.02 5.04
N ARG A 179 -20.04 -17.25 5.46
CA ARG A 179 -19.05 -18.25 5.92
C ARG A 179 -18.22 -18.83 4.78
N LYS A 180 -18.66 -18.68 3.53
CA LYS A 180 -17.88 -19.15 2.37
C LYS A 180 -16.56 -18.36 2.30
N PRO A 181 -15.38 -19.02 2.25
CA PRO A 181 -14.08 -18.34 2.30
C PRO A 181 -13.92 -17.24 1.27
N TYR A 182 -14.45 -17.48 0.07
CA TYR A 182 -14.39 -16.53 -1.03
C TYR A 182 -15.24 -15.26 -0.80
N ASN A 183 -16.43 -15.39 -0.23
CA ASN A 183 -17.26 -14.23 0.11
C ASN A 183 -16.62 -13.44 1.24
N ARG A 184 -16.16 -14.13 2.29
CA ARG A 184 -15.42 -13.53 3.41
C ARG A 184 -14.21 -12.73 2.94
N LYS A 185 -13.47 -13.22 1.94
CA LYS A 185 -12.35 -12.50 1.32
C LYS A 185 -12.76 -11.12 0.82
N VAL A 186 -13.90 -10.98 0.12
CA VAL A 186 -14.33 -9.69 -0.45
C VAL A 186 -14.55 -8.66 0.67
N PHE A 187 -15.30 -9.04 1.71
CA PHE A 187 -15.55 -8.16 2.86
C PHE A 187 -14.27 -7.84 3.64
N LEU A 188 -13.40 -8.83 3.88
CA LEU A 188 -12.14 -8.61 4.56
C LEU A 188 -11.20 -7.69 3.76
N ASN A 189 -11.23 -7.72 2.42
CA ASN A 189 -10.48 -6.77 1.61
C ASN A 189 -11.01 -5.35 1.76
N LEU A 190 -12.34 -5.16 1.87
CA LEU A 190 -12.90 -3.85 2.19
C LEU A 190 -12.48 -3.38 3.59
N VAL A 191 -12.54 -4.25 4.61
CA VAL A 191 -12.09 -3.91 5.97
C VAL A 191 -10.61 -3.54 5.99
N MET A 192 -9.77 -4.31 5.30
CA MET A 192 -8.34 -4.02 5.16
C MET A 192 -8.14 -2.63 4.53
N ARG A 193 -8.81 -2.33 3.42
CA ARG A 193 -8.71 -1.02 2.76
C ARG A 193 -9.25 0.10 3.62
N ALA A 194 -10.38 -0.10 4.29
CA ALA A 194 -10.95 0.89 5.21
C ALA A 194 -9.99 1.24 6.35
N TYR A 195 -9.21 0.27 6.82
CA TYR A 195 -8.20 0.52 7.84
C TYR A 195 -6.95 1.25 7.29
N PHE A 196 -6.44 0.82 6.13
CA PHE A 196 -5.15 1.29 5.61
C PHE A 196 -5.22 2.55 4.75
N VAL A 197 -6.34 2.84 4.09
CA VAL A 197 -6.45 4.06 3.25
C VAL A 197 -6.15 5.32 4.05
N PRO A 198 -6.76 5.55 5.24
CA PRO A 198 -6.44 6.73 6.03
C PRO A 198 -4.95 6.78 6.40
N VAL A 199 -4.38 5.67 6.85
CA VAL A 199 -2.96 5.58 7.21
C VAL A 199 -2.03 6.02 6.08
N MET A 200 -2.34 5.71 4.82
CA MET A 200 -1.51 6.12 3.69
C MET A 200 -1.76 7.57 3.28
N VAL A 201 -3.03 7.98 3.26
CA VAL A 201 -3.48 9.28 2.73
C VAL A 201 -3.05 10.44 3.62
N GLU A 202 -3.18 10.29 4.95
CA GLU A 202 -2.82 11.33 5.92
C GLU A 202 -1.32 11.67 5.91
N GLN A 203 -0.47 10.82 5.33
CA GLN A 203 0.96 11.08 5.25
C GLN A 203 1.36 11.92 4.02
N ILE A 204 0.49 12.04 3.00
CA ILE A 204 0.85 12.69 1.73
C ILE A 204 1.10 14.19 1.94
N MET A 205 0.13 14.89 2.53
CA MET A 205 0.17 16.35 2.70
C MET A 205 1.33 16.81 3.60
N PRO A 206 1.52 16.25 4.81
CA PRO A 206 2.65 16.63 5.66
C PRO A 206 4.00 16.38 4.99
N THR A 207 4.17 15.26 4.30
CA THR A 207 5.44 14.90 3.67
C THR A 207 5.73 15.77 2.44
N ALA A 208 4.71 16.07 1.63
CA ALA A 208 4.83 17.01 0.51
C ALA A 208 5.16 18.43 0.98
N SER A 209 4.46 18.91 2.02
CA SER A 209 4.74 20.22 2.63
C SER A 209 6.15 20.28 3.18
N ALA A 210 6.59 19.29 3.97
CA ALA A 210 7.95 19.23 4.51
C ALA A 210 9.01 19.24 3.41
N THR A 211 8.79 18.47 2.34
CA THR A 211 9.71 18.43 1.18
C THR A 211 9.82 19.80 0.51
N LEU A 212 8.69 20.48 0.27
CA LEU A 212 8.68 21.81 -0.36
C LEU A 212 9.31 22.87 0.54
N THR A 213 8.99 22.87 1.83
CA THR A 213 9.59 23.79 2.81
C THR A 213 11.10 23.63 2.85
N LEU A 214 11.60 22.39 2.96
CA LEU A 214 13.05 22.11 2.94
C LEU A 214 13.68 22.48 1.60
N PHE A 215 12.97 22.30 0.49
CA PHE A 215 13.46 22.68 -0.85
C PHE A 215 13.71 24.19 -0.92
N TYR A 216 12.74 25.01 -0.50
CA TYR A 216 12.90 26.47 -0.50
C TYR A 216 13.96 26.95 0.49
N GLN A 217 14.06 26.33 1.66
CA GLN A 217 15.12 26.67 2.64
C GLN A 217 16.52 26.33 2.09
N THR A 218 16.67 25.16 1.47
CA THR A 218 17.97 24.67 1.00
C THR A 218 18.52 25.49 -0.18
N ILE A 219 17.65 26.01 -1.06
CA ILE A 219 18.05 26.91 -2.15
C ILE A 219 18.74 28.17 -1.62
N ASN A 220 18.35 28.65 -0.44
CA ASN A 220 18.90 29.88 0.11
C ASN A 220 20.21 29.62 0.87
N ASP A 221 20.24 28.61 1.73
CA ASP A 221 21.30 28.48 2.74
C ASP A 221 22.35 27.40 2.43
N HIS A 222 22.13 26.54 1.43
CA HIS A 222 23.02 25.46 0.97
C HIS A 222 23.64 24.58 2.07
N GLN A 223 23.02 24.53 3.25
CA GLN A 223 23.55 23.76 4.38
C GLN A 223 23.49 22.26 4.07
N PHE A 224 24.61 21.56 4.26
CA PHE A 224 24.71 20.13 3.95
C PHE A 224 23.65 19.29 4.69
N MET A 225 23.35 19.62 5.94
CA MET A 225 22.30 18.95 6.71
C MET A 225 20.90 19.16 6.12
N ALA A 226 20.60 20.38 5.65
CA ALA A 226 19.33 20.69 5.00
C ALA A 226 19.16 19.88 3.71
N LEU A 227 20.23 19.66 2.93
CA LEU A 227 20.22 18.77 1.77
C LEU A 227 19.86 17.32 2.17
N ILE A 228 20.49 16.77 3.21
CA ILE A 228 20.17 15.41 3.69
C ILE A 228 18.70 15.30 4.10
N MET A 229 18.18 16.29 4.82
CA MET A 229 16.78 16.34 5.24
C MET A 229 15.84 16.44 4.05
N LEU A 230 16.16 17.28 3.07
CA LEU A 230 15.40 17.43 1.83
C LEU A 230 15.31 16.11 1.07
N PHE A 231 16.45 15.43 0.85
CA PHE A 231 16.45 14.13 0.18
C PHE A 231 15.67 13.09 0.97
N SER A 232 15.78 13.08 2.29
CA SER A 232 15.03 12.17 3.16
C SER A 232 13.52 12.42 3.07
N ALA A 233 13.08 13.68 3.10
CA ALA A 233 11.67 14.06 2.98
C ALA A 233 11.10 13.67 1.60
N GLY A 234 11.84 13.95 0.53
CA GLY A 234 11.44 13.57 -0.83
C GLY A 234 11.35 12.05 -1.03
N LEU A 235 12.26 11.30 -0.39
CA LEU A 235 12.24 9.84 -0.35
C LEU A 235 10.98 9.31 0.37
N TRP A 236 10.64 9.86 1.53
CA TRP A 236 9.39 9.50 2.22
C TRP A 236 8.15 9.83 1.38
N LEU A 237 8.12 10.97 0.68
CA LEU A 237 7.02 11.31 -0.22
C LEU A 237 6.88 10.26 -1.32
N PHE A 238 8.00 9.88 -1.94
CA PHE A 238 8.03 8.86 -2.98
C PHE A 238 7.48 7.51 -2.49
N ASP A 239 7.81 7.08 -1.27
CA ASP A 239 7.27 5.86 -0.67
C ASP A 239 5.76 5.97 -0.41
N VAL A 240 5.34 7.04 0.25
CA VAL A 240 3.94 7.30 0.61
C VAL A 240 3.04 7.38 -0.63
N LEU A 241 3.51 7.96 -1.74
CA LEU A 241 2.75 7.99 -3.00
C LEU A 241 2.54 6.58 -3.58
N ASN A 242 3.58 5.74 -3.58
CA ASN A 242 3.46 4.35 -4.05
C ASN A 242 2.53 3.53 -3.16
N ALA A 243 2.67 3.64 -1.83
CA ALA A 243 1.81 2.97 -0.88
C ALA A 243 0.34 3.43 -1.05
N SER A 244 0.11 4.74 -1.14
CA SER A 244 -1.21 5.32 -1.38
C SER A 244 -1.84 4.81 -2.67
N ALA A 245 -1.10 4.74 -3.77
CA ALA A 245 -1.59 4.18 -5.03
C ALA A 245 -1.99 2.70 -4.87
N ALA A 246 -1.21 1.91 -4.13
CA ALA A 246 -1.49 0.49 -3.92
C ALA A 246 -2.73 0.22 -3.04
N TYR A 247 -3.00 1.07 -2.04
CA TYR A 247 -4.16 0.92 -1.14
C TYR A 247 -5.42 1.64 -1.60
N CYS A 248 -5.30 2.80 -2.23
CA CYS A 248 -6.45 3.57 -2.70
C CYS A 248 -7.01 3.01 -4.01
N LEU A 249 -6.16 2.50 -4.89
CA LEU A 249 -6.57 2.09 -6.24
C LEU A 249 -6.58 0.56 -6.37
N GLU A 250 -7.77 -0.03 -6.53
CA GLU A 250 -7.92 -1.42 -7.00
C GLU A 250 -8.53 -1.42 -8.40
N SER A 251 -7.75 -1.81 -9.40
CA SER A 251 -8.19 -1.75 -10.79
C SER A 251 -7.68 -2.91 -11.62
N ARG A 252 -8.47 -3.30 -12.64
CA ARG A 252 -7.99 -4.23 -13.67
C ARG A 252 -6.86 -3.62 -14.49
N TRP A 253 -6.81 -2.29 -14.61
CA TRP A 253 -5.74 -1.58 -15.31
C TRP A 253 -4.40 -1.71 -14.60
N LEU A 254 -4.42 -1.65 -13.27
CA LEU A 254 -3.25 -1.88 -12.41
C LEU A 254 -2.92 -3.35 -12.21
N GLU A 255 -3.85 -4.23 -12.60
CA GLU A 255 -3.78 -5.67 -12.37
C GLU A 255 -3.38 -6.02 -10.92
N ASN A 256 -3.88 -5.28 -9.95
CA ASN A 256 -3.45 -5.34 -8.55
C ASN A 256 -4.57 -5.83 -7.61
N ARG A 257 -5.58 -6.50 -8.17
CA ARG A 257 -6.67 -7.12 -7.40
C ARG A 257 -6.11 -8.19 -6.48
N SER A 258 -6.56 -8.19 -5.22
CA SER A 258 -6.14 -9.17 -4.23
C SER A 258 -6.54 -10.59 -4.66
N ARG A 259 -5.57 -11.50 -4.77
CA ARG A 259 -5.77 -12.94 -4.99
C ARG A 259 -6.20 -13.65 -3.72
N SER A 260 -5.63 -13.27 -2.58
CA SER A 260 -6.03 -13.78 -1.26
C SER A 260 -5.80 -12.77 -0.14
N ILE A 261 -6.41 -13.04 1.00
CA ILE A 261 -6.24 -12.31 2.25
C ILE A 261 -6.06 -13.32 3.38
N ASP A 262 -5.23 -12.99 4.37
CA ASP A 262 -5.08 -13.82 5.54
C ASP A 262 -6.41 -13.90 6.31
N LEU A 263 -6.81 -15.11 6.67
CA LEU A 263 -8.09 -15.38 7.34
C LEU A 263 -7.94 -15.58 8.85
N THR A 264 -6.71 -15.60 9.36
CA THR A 264 -6.44 -15.81 10.78
C THR A 264 -6.39 -14.52 11.55
N PHE A 265 -6.96 -14.53 12.74
CA PHE A 265 -6.92 -13.40 13.67
C PHE A 265 -5.48 -12.97 14.00
N GLY A 266 -4.57 -13.90 14.27
CA GLY A 266 -3.18 -13.58 14.64
C GLY A 266 -2.43 -12.76 13.58
N GLY A 267 -2.58 -13.11 12.30
CA GLY A 267 -1.97 -12.33 11.20
C GLY A 267 -2.52 -10.90 11.10
N TRP A 268 -3.82 -10.72 11.36
CA TRP A 268 -4.43 -9.40 11.44
C TRP A 268 -3.94 -8.63 12.67
N ALA A 269 -3.96 -9.23 13.86
CA ALA A 269 -3.54 -8.57 15.10
C ALA A 269 -2.10 -8.05 15.01
N VAL A 270 -1.16 -8.90 14.57
CA VAL A 270 0.25 -8.52 14.39
C VAL A 270 0.41 -7.45 13.32
N CYS A 271 -0.34 -7.53 12.22
CA CYS A 271 -0.24 -6.52 11.19
C CYS A 271 -0.78 -5.17 11.67
N LEU A 272 -1.99 -5.15 12.25
CA LEU A 272 -2.65 -3.91 12.68
C LEU A 272 -1.90 -3.22 13.82
N SER A 273 -1.22 -3.98 14.71
CA SER A 273 -0.37 -3.39 15.75
C SER A 273 0.78 -2.54 15.21
N CYS A 274 1.14 -2.68 13.93
CA CYS A 274 2.17 -1.86 13.28
C CYS A 274 1.66 -0.52 12.74
N TYR A 275 0.34 -0.28 12.70
CA TYR A 275 -0.22 0.87 12.00
C TYR A 275 -1.26 1.61 12.84
N ALA A 276 -1.38 2.92 12.60
CA ALA A 276 -2.37 3.76 13.28
C ALA A 276 -3.81 3.30 12.98
N PRO A 277 -4.74 3.44 13.94
CA PRO A 277 -4.52 3.97 15.29
C PRO A 277 -3.99 2.94 16.30
N LEU A 278 -3.96 1.64 15.96
CA LEU A 278 -3.63 0.57 16.91
C LEU A 278 -2.15 0.53 17.31
N ASN A 279 -1.25 1.07 16.49
CA ASN A 279 0.15 1.24 16.88
C ASN A 279 0.37 2.19 18.06
N ASN A 280 -0.62 3.01 18.45
CA ASN A 280 -0.54 3.83 19.66
C ASN A 280 -0.46 2.95 20.91
N LEU A 281 -1.26 1.87 20.95
CA LEU A 281 -1.19 0.88 22.03
C LEU A 281 0.14 0.12 22.01
N THR A 282 0.62 -0.23 20.82
CA THR A 282 1.95 -0.85 20.68
C THR A 282 3.05 0.08 21.19
N SER A 283 2.97 1.37 20.85
CA SER A 283 3.93 2.41 21.26
C SER A 283 3.87 2.72 22.75
N SER A 284 2.72 2.53 23.41
CA SER A 284 2.63 2.68 24.87
C SER A 284 3.34 1.56 25.63
N VAL A 285 3.47 0.38 25.02
CA VAL A 285 4.20 -0.77 25.59
C VAL A 285 5.67 -0.75 25.18
N PHE A 286 5.95 -0.54 23.90
CA PHE A 286 7.29 -0.54 23.33
C PHE A 286 7.65 0.87 22.85
N ALA A 287 8.56 1.52 23.55
CA ALA A 287 9.03 2.84 23.15
C ALA A 287 9.67 2.79 21.75
N PHE A 288 9.25 3.68 20.86
CA PHE A 288 9.75 3.71 19.49
C PHE A 288 11.13 4.38 19.44
N ALA A 289 12.18 3.56 19.31
CA ALA A 289 13.57 4.00 19.38
C ALA A 289 13.94 5.14 18.41
N PRO A 290 13.46 5.18 17.14
CA PRO A 290 13.77 6.28 16.23
C PRO A 290 13.38 7.69 16.71
N PHE A 291 12.44 7.83 17.65
CA PHE A 291 12.04 9.14 18.20
C PHE A 291 13.10 9.81 19.09
N ILE A 292 14.17 9.11 19.45
CA ILE A 292 15.27 9.72 20.20
C ILE A 292 16.26 10.48 19.32
N ALA A 293 16.23 10.24 18.00
CA ALA A 293 17.19 10.82 17.09
C ALA A 293 16.99 12.34 17.02
N THR A 294 18.05 13.10 17.31
CA THR A 294 18.06 14.56 17.25
C THR A 294 19.02 15.03 16.17
N ASN A 295 19.00 16.32 15.85
CA ASN A 295 20.00 16.93 14.97
C ASN A 295 21.17 17.54 15.76
N GLN A 296 21.44 17.02 16.96
CA GLN A 296 22.43 17.55 17.89
C GLN A 296 23.51 16.49 18.17
N PRO A 297 24.77 16.73 17.77
CA PRO A 297 25.88 15.80 18.03
C PRO A 297 26.11 15.49 19.51
N ASP A 298 25.76 16.41 20.42
CA ASP A 298 25.96 16.24 21.87
C ASP A 298 25.12 15.09 22.46
N ASP A 299 24.01 14.72 21.82
CA ASP A 299 23.17 13.60 22.24
C ASP A 299 23.76 12.22 21.86
N MET A 300 24.80 12.21 21.02
CA MET A 300 25.43 10.98 20.52
C MET A 300 26.42 10.40 21.51
N LEU A 301 26.63 9.08 21.43
CA LEU A 301 27.71 8.37 22.13
C LEU A 301 29.08 8.87 21.71
N ILE A 302 29.24 9.13 20.41
CA ILE A 302 30.46 9.67 19.82
C ILE A 302 30.17 11.11 19.45
N ASN A 303 30.57 12.05 20.32
CA ASN A 303 30.42 13.48 20.07
C ASN A 303 31.49 13.95 19.08
N ASN A 304 31.26 13.70 17.79
CA ASN A 304 32.14 14.11 16.71
C ASN A 304 31.30 14.50 15.49
N LEU A 305 31.50 15.72 14.99
CA LEU A 305 30.71 16.26 13.89
C LEU A 305 30.88 15.47 12.58
N ASN A 306 32.10 14.98 12.28
CA ASN A 306 32.34 14.16 11.10
C ASN A 306 31.65 12.81 11.21
N PHE A 307 31.66 12.21 12.41
CA PHE A 307 30.92 10.99 12.68
C PHE A 307 29.40 11.19 12.52
N PHE A 308 28.86 12.30 13.03
CA PHE A 308 27.45 12.64 12.86
C PHE A 308 27.06 12.76 11.38
N TYR A 309 27.83 13.48 10.57
CA TYR A 309 27.56 13.57 9.13
C TYR A 309 27.69 12.22 8.43
N ALA A 310 28.72 11.42 8.75
CA ALA A 310 28.88 10.07 8.20
C ALA A 310 27.67 9.18 8.53
N LEU A 311 27.17 9.26 9.77
CA LEU A 311 25.97 8.56 10.20
C LEU A 311 24.73 9.02 9.40
N LYS A 312 24.54 10.32 9.21
CA LYS A 312 23.40 10.85 8.44
C LYS A 312 23.44 10.46 6.96
N ILE A 313 24.62 10.40 6.36
CA ILE A 313 24.80 9.86 5.01
C ILE A 313 24.44 8.36 4.99
N ALA A 314 24.90 7.58 5.98
CA ALA A 314 24.58 6.16 6.08
C ALA A 314 23.07 5.93 6.26
N GLU A 315 22.40 6.68 7.13
CA GLU A 315 20.95 6.68 7.30
C GLU A 315 20.23 6.91 5.95
N LEU A 316 20.66 7.92 5.20
CA LEU A 316 20.08 8.24 3.89
C LEU A 316 20.27 7.11 2.87
N LEU A 317 21.45 6.48 2.82
CA LEU A 317 21.70 5.34 1.92
C LEU A 317 20.84 4.11 2.28
N PHE A 318 20.64 3.85 3.56
CA PHE A 318 19.73 2.80 4.03
C PHE A 318 18.27 3.13 3.70
N LEU A 319 17.87 4.40 3.82
CA LEU A 319 16.54 4.87 3.44
C LEU A 319 16.28 4.69 1.94
N VAL A 320 17.24 5.07 1.07
CA VAL A 320 17.18 4.81 -0.38
C VAL A 320 16.98 3.32 -0.66
N THR A 321 17.73 2.46 0.03
CA THR A 321 17.62 1.01 -0.13
C THR A 321 16.24 0.51 0.31
N HIS A 322 15.75 0.96 1.46
CA HIS A 322 14.43 0.59 1.98
C HIS A 322 13.31 0.97 1.00
N ILE A 323 13.34 2.19 0.48
CA ILE A 323 12.31 2.70 -0.42
C ILE A 323 12.38 2.03 -1.78
N TYR A 324 13.58 1.73 -2.28
CA TYR A 324 13.74 0.91 -3.48
C TYR A 324 13.09 -0.48 -3.32
N VAL A 325 13.22 -1.10 -2.14
CA VAL A 325 12.59 -2.39 -1.84
C VAL A 325 11.06 -2.27 -1.86
N ASP A 326 10.50 -1.28 -1.18
CA ASP A 326 9.04 -1.14 -1.05
C ASP A 326 8.40 -0.77 -2.40
N THR A 327 9.05 0.11 -3.18
CA THR A 327 8.57 0.49 -4.52
C THR A 327 8.81 -0.58 -5.60
N SER A 328 9.70 -1.55 -5.37
CA SER A 328 9.86 -2.72 -6.25
C SER A 328 8.60 -3.60 -6.33
N LEU A 329 7.67 -3.47 -5.38
CA LEU A 329 6.37 -4.13 -5.40
C LEU A 329 5.32 -3.35 -6.23
N GLY A 330 5.55 -2.05 -6.46
CA GLY A 330 4.65 -1.15 -7.17
C GLY A 330 3.20 -1.20 -6.61
N PRO A 331 2.16 -1.34 -7.47
CA PRO A 331 0.76 -1.38 -7.03
C PRO A 331 0.41 -2.67 -6.26
N SER A 332 1.35 -3.62 -6.18
CA SER A 332 1.19 -4.89 -5.45
C SER A 332 1.56 -4.78 -3.98
N VAL A 333 2.08 -3.64 -3.51
CA VAL A 333 2.25 -3.37 -2.07
C VAL A 333 0.93 -3.66 -1.37
N ALA A 334 0.97 -4.56 -0.40
CA ALA A 334 -0.19 -4.88 0.39
C ALA A 334 0.18 -5.57 1.71
N ASN A 335 -0.50 -5.18 2.76
CA ASN A 335 -0.50 -5.86 4.04
C ASN A 335 -1.48 -7.02 3.96
N ILE A 336 -1.16 -8.12 4.66
CA ILE A 336 -2.03 -9.28 4.92
C ILE A 336 -2.72 -9.91 3.70
N THR A 337 -2.32 -9.54 2.48
CA THR A 337 -2.94 -9.95 1.22
C THR A 337 -1.89 -10.29 0.20
N LEU A 338 -2.21 -11.26 -0.67
CA LEU A 338 -1.42 -11.54 -1.86
C LEU A 338 -2.13 -10.92 -3.05
N LYS A 339 -1.49 -9.92 -3.68
CA LYS A 339 -1.90 -9.40 -4.99
C LYS A 339 -1.10 -10.11 -6.09
N LYS A 340 0.22 -9.92 -6.06
CA LYS A 340 1.20 -10.52 -6.98
C LYS A 340 2.47 -10.85 -6.21
N LEU A 341 3.17 -11.89 -6.66
CA LEU A 341 4.48 -12.26 -6.11
C LEU A 341 5.58 -11.50 -6.87
N GLN A 342 6.51 -10.88 -6.13
CA GLN A 342 7.73 -10.29 -6.69
C GLN A 342 8.91 -11.18 -6.28
N THR A 343 9.67 -11.65 -7.26
CA THR A 343 10.86 -12.49 -7.06
C THR A 343 12.12 -11.88 -7.67
N ARG A 344 12.03 -10.65 -8.18
CA ARG A 344 13.13 -9.93 -8.83
C ARG A 344 13.64 -8.79 -7.95
N GLY A 345 14.85 -8.33 -8.23
CA GLY A 345 15.47 -7.24 -7.49
C GLY A 345 15.87 -7.69 -6.08
N PRO A 346 15.60 -6.90 -5.02
CA PRO A 346 15.94 -7.27 -3.64
C PRO A 346 15.31 -8.58 -3.18
N TYR A 347 14.12 -8.90 -3.71
CA TYR A 347 13.41 -10.16 -3.45
C TYR A 347 14.12 -11.39 -4.05
N ALA A 348 15.09 -11.21 -4.96
CA ALA A 348 15.90 -12.34 -5.42
C ALA A 348 16.99 -12.73 -4.40
N LEU A 349 17.33 -11.85 -3.45
CA LEU A 349 18.40 -12.05 -2.48
C LEU A 349 17.89 -12.64 -1.16
N ILE A 350 16.80 -12.07 -0.64
CA ILE A 350 16.15 -12.47 0.61
C ILE A 350 14.63 -12.37 0.45
N ARG A 351 13.87 -13.16 1.22
CA ARG A 351 12.40 -13.20 1.07
C ARG A 351 11.69 -11.97 1.62
N HIS A 352 12.22 -11.34 2.67
CA HIS A 352 11.59 -10.19 3.36
C HIS A 352 12.50 -8.96 3.46
N PRO A 353 12.98 -8.42 2.31
CA PRO A 353 13.91 -7.30 2.31
C PRO A 353 13.33 -6.03 2.94
N GLY A 354 12.02 -5.81 2.85
CA GLY A 354 11.36 -4.64 3.42
C GLY A 354 11.41 -4.65 4.95
N THR A 355 11.30 -5.83 5.57
CA THR A 355 11.44 -6.00 7.02
C THR A 355 12.89 -5.80 7.44
N THR A 356 13.85 -6.41 6.75
CA THR A 356 15.29 -6.27 7.05
C THR A 356 15.74 -4.82 6.96
N THR A 357 15.47 -4.15 5.84
CA THR A 357 15.91 -2.77 5.60
C THR A 357 15.26 -1.78 6.59
N LYS A 358 13.98 -1.96 6.91
CA LYS A 358 13.27 -1.13 7.91
C LYS A 358 13.87 -1.24 9.30
N LEU A 359 14.11 -2.46 9.78
CA LEU A 359 14.71 -2.67 11.11
C LEU A 359 16.14 -2.15 11.18
N LEU A 360 16.96 -2.40 10.15
CA LEU A 360 18.32 -1.86 10.08
C LEU A 360 18.34 -0.33 10.03
N PHE A 361 17.42 0.28 9.27
CA PHE A 361 17.30 1.74 9.21
C PHE A 361 16.93 2.31 10.59
N TRP A 362 15.95 1.73 11.29
CA TRP A 362 15.58 2.16 12.64
C TRP A 362 16.70 1.97 13.66
N LEU A 363 17.45 0.87 13.56
CA LEU A 363 18.62 0.65 14.43
C LEU A 363 19.68 1.71 14.16
N LEU A 364 20.05 1.93 12.90
CA LEU A 364 21.06 2.91 12.52
C LEU A 364 20.70 4.32 12.99
N GLN A 365 19.42 4.70 12.84
CA GLN A 365 18.91 6.00 13.26
C GLN A 365 18.98 6.22 14.78
N SER A 366 19.04 5.15 15.60
CA SER A 366 18.88 5.25 17.05
C SER A 366 20.09 4.78 17.86
N VAL A 367 20.82 3.76 17.41
CA VAL A 367 21.85 3.04 18.20
C VAL A 367 23.00 3.92 18.70
N PHE A 368 23.33 4.99 17.97
CA PHE A 368 24.43 5.89 18.33
C PHE A 368 24.01 7.03 19.28
N TYR A 369 22.74 7.11 19.69
CA TYR A 369 22.28 8.10 20.67
C TYR A 369 22.36 7.54 22.08
N LYS A 370 22.82 8.35 23.04
CA LYS A 370 22.94 7.95 24.46
C LYS A 370 21.64 7.36 25.03
N LYS A 371 20.49 7.94 24.65
CA LYS A 371 19.15 7.51 25.10
C LYS A 371 18.77 6.09 24.66
N PHE A 372 19.33 5.58 23.56
CA PHE A 372 19.01 4.24 23.04
C PHE A 372 19.32 3.14 24.06
N TRP A 373 20.43 3.31 24.76
CA TRP A 373 20.98 2.34 25.71
C TRP A 373 20.28 2.33 27.06
N THR A 374 19.25 3.17 27.24
CA THR A 374 18.33 3.01 28.36
C THR A 374 17.45 1.77 28.15
N ALA A 375 17.09 1.08 29.24
CA ALA A 375 16.26 -0.13 29.17
C ALA A 375 14.95 0.11 28.38
N LYS A 376 14.35 1.29 28.52
CA LYS A 376 13.12 1.69 27.82
C LYS A 376 13.24 1.58 26.30
N TYR A 377 14.27 2.16 25.70
CA TYR A 377 14.42 2.21 24.24
C TYR A 377 15.06 0.93 23.68
N LEU A 378 15.96 0.29 24.43
CA LEU A 378 16.52 -1.00 24.05
C LEU A 378 15.43 -2.09 23.99
N LEU A 379 14.64 -2.23 25.06
CA LEU A 379 13.50 -3.17 25.09
C LEU A 379 12.42 -2.77 24.08
N GLY A 380 12.21 -1.47 23.88
CA GLY A 380 11.33 -0.93 22.85
C GLY A 380 11.75 -1.37 21.45
N TYR A 381 13.02 -1.21 21.07
CA TYR A 381 13.55 -1.65 19.78
C TYR A 381 13.43 -3.18 19.60
N LEU A 382 13.74 -3.96 20.64
CA LEU A 382 13.57 -5.43 20.61
C LEU A 382 12.11 -5.83 20.44
N GLY A 383 11.18 -5.16 21.13
CA GLY A 383 9.73 -5.37 21.01
C GLY A 383 9.23 -5.07 19.60
N TRP A 384 9.58 -3.91 19.04
CA TRP A 384 9.25 -3.55 17.65
C TRP A 384 9.86 -4.52 16.64
N SER A 385 11.13 -4.90 16.81
CA SER A 385 11.80 -5.90 15.97
C SER A 385 11.05 -7.24 16.00
N THR A 386 10.63 -7.68 17.18
CA THR A 386 9.84 -8.91 17.35
C THR A 386 8.52 -8.84 16.59
N ILE A 387 7.77 -7.74 16.71
CA ILE A 387 6.49 -7.56 16.01
C ILE A 387 6.68 -7.60 14.50
N TYR A 388 7.71 -6.93 13.96
CA TYR A 388 7.98 -6.92 12.52
C TYR A 388 8.44 -8.29 12.00
N VAL A 389 9.23 -9.03 12.78
CA VAL A 389 9.57 -10.42 12.45
C VAL A 389 8.31 -11.30 12.46
N LEU A 390 7.45 -11.18 13.48
CA LEU A 390 6.18 -11.90 13.52
C LEU A 390 5.30 -11.57 12.32
N ARG A 391 5.26 -10.31 11.89
CA ARG A 391 4.52 -9.88 10.70
C ARG A 391 5.01 -10.62 9.46
N ALA A 392 6.31 -10.63 9.21
CA ALA A 392 6.92 -11.38 8.10
C ALA A 392 6.61 -12.89 8.17
N LEU A 393 6.66 -13.49 9.37
CA LEU A 393 6.34 -14.91 9.56
C LEU A 393 4.85 -15.23 9.30
N THR A 394 3.94 -14.37 9.75
CA THR A 394 2.50 -14.53 9.50
C THR A 394 2.15 -14.39 8.02
N GLU A 395 2.81 -13.46 7.33
CA GLU A 395 2.73 -13.32 5.87
C GLU A 395 3.25 -14.57 5.17
N GLU A 396 4.43 -15.07 5.52
CA GLU A 396 5.01 -16.27 4.92
C GLU A 396 4.11 -17.51 5.12
N ARG A 397 3.50 -17.65 6.31
CA ARG A 397 2.49 -18.69 6.60
C ARG A 397 1.25 -18.56 5.71
N HIS A 398 0.80 -17.34 5.41
CA HIS A 398 -0.26 -17.10 4.44
C HIS A 398 0.18 -17.51 3.02
N LEU A 399 1.36 -17.07 2.59
CA LEU A 399 1.87 -17.24 1.23
C LEU A 399 2.27 -18.68 0.91
N LYS A 400 2.75 -19.47 1.88
CA LYS A 400 3.09 -20.91 1.73
C LYS A 400 1.98 -21.79 1.16
N LYS A 401 0.73 -21.32 1.22
CA LYS A 401 -0.43 -22.00 0.63
C LYS A 401 -0.34 -22.06 -0.91
N PHE A 402 0.36 -21.12 -1.54
CA PHE A 402 0.51 -21.04 -2.99
C PHE A 402 1.74 -21.81 -3.49
N ALA A 403 1.58 -22.58 -4.57
CA ALA A 403 2.65 -23.40 -5.14
C ALA A 403 3.83 -22.55 -5.62
N GLU A 404 3.55 -21.44 -6.30
CA GLU A 404 4.52 -20.44 -6.74
C GLU A 404 5.40 -19.89 -5.59
N TYR A 405 4.80 -19.66 -4.41
CA TYR A 405 5.57 -19.19 -3.26
C TYR A 405 6.43 -20.29 -2.65
N ARG A 406 5.95 -21.54 -2.63
CA ARG A 406 6.77 -22.69 -2.22
C ARG A 406 7.95 -22.93 -3.15
N GLN A 407 7.80 -22.66 -4.45
CA GLN A 407 8.90 -22.69 -5.40
C GLN A 407 9.89 -21.56 -5.12
N TYR A 408 9.40 -20.33 -4.95
CA TYR A 408 10.24 -19.18 -4.59
C TYR A 408 11.03 -19.41 -3.29
N MET A 409 10.46 -20.08 -2.29
CA MET A 409 11.18 -20.47 -1.07
C MET A 409 12.35 -21.43 -1.30
N LYS A 410 12.29 -22.28 -2.35
CA LYS A 410 13.39 -23.19 -2.72
C LYS A 410 14.53 -22.42 -3.42
N GLU A 411 14.16 -21.42 -4.23
CA GLU A 411 15.11 -20.57 -4.95
C GLU A 411 15.80 -19.57 -4.00
N VAL A 412 15.03 -18.89 -3.15
CA VAL A 412 15.53 -17.91 -2.18
C VAL A 412 15.39 -18.49 -0.78
N LYS A 413 16.50 -19.08 -0.29
CA LYS A 413 16.55 -19.78 1.00
C LYS A 413 16.44 -18.82 2.19
N HIS A 414 17.06 -17.65 2.07
CA HIS A 414 17.23 -16.70 3.16
C HIS A 414 15.98 -15.85 3.40
N ARG A 415 15.57 -15.73 4.67
CA ARG A 415 14.41 -14.93 5.07
C ARG A 415 14.76 -13.46 5.19
N PHE A 416 15.80 -13.14 5.97
CA PHE A 416 16.15 -11.77 6.35
C PHE A 416 17.60 -11.40 6.04
N PHE A 417 18.57 -12.27 6.32
CA PHE A 417 19.99 -12.02 6.07
C PHE A 417 20.58 -13.13 5.20
N PRO A 418 21.36 -12.81 4.16
CA PRO A 418 22.11 -13.82 3.43
C PRO A 418 23.04 -14.60 4.37
N GLY A 419 23.02 -15.92 4.30
CA GLY A 419 23.85 -16.80 5.15
C GLY A 419 23.39 -16.99 6.60
N LEU A 420 22.42 -16.19 7.08
CA LEU A 420 21.84 -16.31 8.42
C LEU A 420 20.32 -16.49 8.29
N PHE A 421 19.91 -17.76 8.25
CA PHE A 421 18.55 -18.26 8.04
C PHE A 421 17.96 -17.99 6.65
#